data_AF-A0AAN8UA02-F1
#
_entry.id   AF-A0AAN8UA02-F1
#
_cell.length_a   1.000
_cell.length_b   1.000
_cell.length_c   1.000
_cell.angle_alpha   90.00
_cell.angle_beta   90.00
_cell.angle_gamma   90.00
#
_symmetry.space_group_name_H-M   'P 1'
#
loop_
_entity.id
_entity.type
_entity.pdbx_description
1 polymer ?
#
loop_
_entity_poly.entity_id
_entity_poly.type
_entity_poly.pdbx_seq_one_letter_code
_entity_poly.pdbx_strand_id
1 'polypeptide(L)'
;MASTKVKLPTIDFSNPELKPNTPLWESTKIQLFEALKEYGCIEAIYGKNPNEIREGVFDIAKKIFEFPLETKMKNHSEIPLHIGYIGQIPHLPSYESLCIPNFLNPQSVENFSNIFWPHGNPEF
;
A
#
# COMPACT_ATOMS: atom_id res chain seq x y z
N MET A 1 -19.55 25.59 -3.86
CA MET A 1 -18.98 25.45 -5.21
C MET A 1 -19.15 24.00 -5.62
N ALA A 2 -19.76 23.72 -6.78
CA ALA A 2 -19.87 22.36 -7.27
C ALA A 2 -18.45 21.83 -7.55
N SER A 3 -18.05 20.77 -6.85
CA SER A 3 -16.78 20.08 -7.10
C SER A 3 -16.86 19.44 -8.48
N THR A 4 -16.23 20.05 -9.48
CA THR A 4 -16.00 19.40 -10.78
C THR A 4 -15.12 18.19 -10.53
N LYS A 5 -15.68 17.00 -10.77
CA LYS A 5 -14.99 15.73 -10.56
C LYS A 5 -13.83 15.63 -11.55
N VAL A 6 -12.62 15.95 -11.09
CA VAL A 6 -11.39 15.77 -11.88
C VAL A 6 -11.19 14.28 -12.10
N LYS A 7 -11.11 13.86 -13.36
CA LYS A 7 -10.78 12.48 -13.71
C LYS A 7 -9.25 12.41 -13.86
N LEU A 8 -8.62 11.60 -13.01
CA LEU A 8 -7.17 11.38 -13.12
C LEU A 8 -6.85 10.62 -14.41
N PRO A 9 -5.68 10.87 -15.02
CA PRO A 9 -5.17 10.03 -16.09
C PRO A 9 -5.01 8.58 -15.61
N THR A 10 -5.58 7.64 -16.36
CA THR A 10 -5.48 6.21 -16.09
C THR A 10 -4.50 5.59 -17.08
N ILE A 11 -3.50 4.85 -16.60
CA ILE A 11 -2.50 4.16 -17.43
C ILE A 11 -2.63 2.65 -17.23
N ASP A 12 -2.74 1.91 -18.34
CA ASP A 12 -2.85 0.46 -18.33
C ASP A 12 -1.48 -0.21 -18.52
N PHE A 13 -0.97 -0.78 -17.44
CA PHE A 13 0.26 -1.57 -17.38
C PHE A 13 0.01 -3.07 -17.60
N SER A 14 -1.24 -3.51 -17.79
CA SER A 14 -1.58 -4.91 -18.03
C SER A 14 -1.33 -5.38 -19.47
N ASN A 15 -1.08 -4.45 -20.39
CA ASN A 15 -0.86 -4.76 -21.79
C ASN A 15 0.47 -5.55 -21.96
N PRO A 16 0.43 -6.81 -22.42
CA PRO A 16 1.64 -7.62 -22.58
C PRO A 16 2.61 -7.06 -23.61
N GLU A 17 2.17 -6.22 -24.54
CA GLU A 17 3.02 -5.54 -25.53
C GLU A 17 3.74 -4.32 -24.97
N LEU A 18 3.43 -3.90 -23.73
CA LEU A 18 4.12 -2.84 -23.03
C LEU A 18 5.51 -3.31 -22.56
N LYS A 19 6.43 -3.48 -23.51
CA LYS A 19 7.80 -3.96 -23.29
C LYS A 19 8.81 -2.85 -23.50
N PRO A 20 9.96 -2.87 -22.80
CA PRO A 20 11.04 -1.91 -23.04
C PRO A 20 11.43 -1.84 -24.52
N ASN A 21 11.82 -0.65 -24.98
CA ASN A 21 12.24 -0.37 -26.36
C ASN A 21 11.14 -0.53 -27.43
N THR A 22 9.86 -0.54 -27.04
CA THR A 22 8.74 -0.49 -27.99
C THR A 22 8.19 0.95 -28.14
N PRO A 23 7.58 1.31 -29.28
CA PRO A 23 6.90 2.60 -29.42
C PRO A 23 5.80 2.81 -28.35
N LEU A 24 5.11 1.74 -27.98
CA LEU A 24 4.09 1.75 -26.92
C LEU A 24 4.69 2.12 -25.56
N TRP A 25 5.85 1.57 -25.22
CA TRP A 25 6.58 1.90 -23.99
C TRP A 25 7.02 3.37 -23.94
N GLU A 26 7.60 3.87 -25.03
CA GLU A 26 8.01 5.28 -25.11
C GLU A 26 6.81 6.23 -24.98
N SER A 27 5.71 5.96 -25.69
CA SER A 27 4.48 6.72 -25.57
C SER A 27 3.90 6.69 -24.15
N THR A 28 3.91 5.52 -23.49
CA THR A 28 3.41 5.36 -22.12
C THR A 28 4.24 6.15 -21.10
N LYS A 29 5.56 6.17 -21.24
CA LYS A 29 6.45 6.99 -20.39
C LYS A 29 6.15 8.48 -20.54
N ILE A 30 5.91 8.96 -21.77
CA ILE A 30 5.57 10.35 -22.05
C ILE A 30 4.24 10.69 -21.36
N GLN A 31 3.20 9.88 -21.55
CA GLN A 31 1.90 10.06 -20.92
C GLN A 31 1.98 10.07 -19.38
N LEU A 32 2.74 9.13 -18.80
CA LEU A 32 2.99 9.09 -17.35
C LEU A 32 3.65 10.38 -16.86
N PHE A 33 4.68 10.86 -17.55
CA PHE A 33 5.40 12.04 -17.14
C PHE A 33 4.57 13.32 -17.25
N GLU A 34 3.77 13.46 -18.31
CA GLU A 34 2.84 14.58 -18.47
C GLU A 34 1.76 14.56 -17.39
N ALA A 35 1.18 13.39 -17.12
CA ALA A 35 0.19 13.22 -16.06
C ALA A 35 0.76 13.55 -14.66
N LEU A 36 1.99 13.12 -14.35
CA LEU A 36 2.65 13.45 -13.10
C LEU A 36 2.97 14.96 -12.99
N LYS A 37 3.30 15.63 -14.09
CA LYS A 37 3.51 17.08 -14.10
C LYS A 37 2.23 17.87 -13.84
N GLU A 38 1.12 17.46 -14.44
CA GLU A 38 -0.14 18.19 -14.38
C GLU A 38 -0.95 17.85 -13.12
N TYR A 39 -1.02 16.57 -12.76
CA TYR A 39 -1.89 16.06 -11.68
C TYR A 39 -1.13 15.63 -10.42
N GLY A 40 0.18 15.38 -10.52
CA GLY A 40 0.99 14.84 -9.41
C GLY A 40 0.75 13.36 -9.11
N CYS A 41 -0.24 12.72 -9.75
CA CYS A 41 -0.56 11.31 -9.59
C CYS A 41 -1.26 10.74 -10.83
N ILE A 42 -1.34 9.41 -10.88
CA ILE A 42 -2.09 8.66 -11.90
C ILE A 42 -2.90 7.54 -11.24
N GLU A 43 -3.92 7.06 -11.94
CA GLU A 43 -4.51 5.76 -11.67
C GLU A 43 -3.79 4.71 -12.52
N ALA A 44 -3.21 3.69 -11.88
CA ALA A 44 -2.50 2.63 -12.57
C ALA A 44 -3.35 1.35 -12.58
N ILE A 45 -3.58 0.80 -13.77
CA ILE A 45 -4.18 -0.53 -13.93
C ILE A 45 -3.03 -1.52 -14.10
N TYR A 46 -2.92 -2.45 -13.17
CA TYR A 46 -2.07 -3.64 -13.33
C TYR A 46 -2.94 -4.81 -13.76
N GLY A 47 -2.33 -5.84 -14.37
CA GLY A 47 -3.03 -7.06 -14.75
C GLY A 47 -3.92 -7.61 -13.64
N LYS A 48 -4.90 -8.45 -13.97
CA LYS A 48 -5.92 -8.93 -13.02
C LYS A 48 -5.30 -9.46 -11.72
N ASN A 49 -5.15 -8.60 -10.72
CA ASN A 49 -5.02 -9.02 -9.35
C ASN A 49 -6.35 -9.67 -8.99
N PRO A 50 -6.36 -10.92 -8.48
CA PRO A 50 -7.60 -11.51 -7.99
C PRO A 50 -8.21 -10.54 -6.97
N ASN A 51 -9.48 -10.15 -7.17
CA ASN A 51 -10.20 -9.32 -6.21
C ASN A 51 -10.09 -9.89 -4.78
N GLU A 52 -9.97 -11.21 -4.69
CA GLU A 52 -9.71 -11.99 -3.49
C GLU A 52 -8.47 -11.53 -2.70
N ILE A 53 -7.35 -11.22 -3.36
CA ILE A 53 -6.14 -10.73 -2.67
C ILE A 53 -6.42 -9.36 -2.04
N ARG A 54 -7.07 -8.47 -2.81
CA ARG A 54 -7.38 -7.12 -2.33
C ARG A 54 -8.34 -7.18 -1.12
N GLU A 55 -9.39 -7.98 -1.22
CA GLU A 55 -10.37 -8.16 -0.15
C GLU A 55 -9.73 -8.79 1.09
N GLY A 56 -8.92 -9.83 0.91
CA GLY A 56 -8.16 -10.47 1.99
C GLY A 56 -7.24 -9.50 2.73
N VAL A 57 -6.54 -8.62 2.01
CA VAL A 57 -5.71 -7.57 2.64
C VAL A 57 -6.56 -6.64 3.51
N PHE A 58 -7.72 -6.19 3.04
CA PHE A 58 -8.59 -5.32 3.82
C PHE A 58 -9.18 -6.04 5.05
N ASP A 59 -9.52 -7.31 4.92
CA ASP A 59 -10.09 -8.09 6.03
C ASP A 59 -9.04 -8.39 7.11
N ILE A 60 -7.81 -8.75 6.73
CA ILE A 60 -6.69 -8.87 7.66
C ILE A 60 -6.34 -7.53 8.30
N ALA A 61 -6.34 -6.42 7.53
CA ALA A 61 -6.07 -5.10 8.07
C ALA A 61 -7.09 -4.71 9.15
N LYS A 62 -8.40 -4.97 8.95
CA LYS A 62 -9.42 -4.73 9.98
C LYS A 62 -9.10 -5.50 11.26
N LYS A 63 -8.80 -6.81 11.15
CA LYS A 63 -8.43 -7.66 12.30
C LYS A 63 -7.22 -7.09 13.04
N ILE A 64 -6.19 -6.66 12.31
CA ILE A 64 -4.97 -6.06 12.90
C ILE A 64 -5.30 -4.82 13.73
N PHE A 65 -6.15 -3.92 13.22
CA PHE A 65 -6.49 -2.69 13.93
C PHE A 65 -7.43 -2.89 15.14
N GLU A 66 -8.15 -4.02 15.19
CA GLU A 66 -8.96 -4.44 16.35
C GLU A 66 -8.12 -4.95 17.54
N PHE A 67 -6.84 -5.29 17.34
CA PHE A 67 -5.97 -5.70 18.45
C PHE A 67 -5.76 -4.57 19.48
N PRO A 68 -5.50 -4.92 20.75
CA PRO A 68 -5.17 -3.94 21.78
C PRO A 68 -4.01 -3.03 21.38
N LEU A 69 -4.05 -1.78 21.83
CA LEU A 69 -3.00 -0.79 21.60
C LEU A 69 -1.61 -1.33 22.00
N GLU A 70 -1.52 -2.02 23.14
CA GLU A 70 -0.28 -2.63 23.63
C GLU A 70 0.34 -3.62 22.63
N THR A 71 -0.49 -4.37 21.90
CA THR A 71 -0.03 -5.27 20.84
C THR A 71 0.44 -4.48 19.64
N LYS A 72 -0.34 -3.50 19.18
CA LYS A 72 0.02 -2.64 18.03
C LYS A 72 1.32 -1.88 18.28
N MET A 73 1.54 -1.38 19.49
CA MET A 73 2.78 -0.68 19.88
C MET A 73 4.03 -1.55 19.83
N LYS A 74 3.91 -2.89 19.83
CA LYS A 74 5.05 -3.78 19.59
C LYS A 74 5.56 -3.72 18.15
N ASN A 75 4.78 -3.17 17.21
CA ASN A 75 5.27 -2.82 15.87
C ASN A 75 6.17 -1.59 15.97
N HIS A 76 7.37 -1.77 16.49
CA HIS A 76 8.41 -0.76 16.51
C HIS A 76 9.55 -1.25 15.62
N SER A 77 10.08 -0.37 14.78
CA SER A 77 11.31 -0.65 14.03
C SER A 77 12.48 0.05 14.70
N GLU A 78 13.62 -0.64 14.76
CA GLU A 78 14.90 -0.04 15.13
C GLU A 78 15.46 0.87 14.01
N ILE A 79 14.83 0.85 12.82
CA ILE A 79 15.22 1.69 11.71
C ILE A 79 14.81 3.15 12.03
N PRO A 80 15.72 4.13 11.89
CA PRO A 80 15.38 5.55 12.03
C PRO A 80 14.23 5.92 11.09
N LEU A 81 13.37 6.87 11.47
CA LEU A 81 12.21 7.44 10.71
C LEU A 81 10.79 6.98 11.11
N HIS A 82 10.54 6.62 12.38
CA HIS A 82 9.18 6.27 12.86
C HIS A 82 8.53 5.11 12.09
N ILE A 83 9.34 4.15 11.63
CA ILE A 83 8.80 2.99 10.95
C ILE A 83 8.17 2.07 12.00
N GLY A 84 6.85 1.93 11.96
CA GLY A 84 6.11 1.13 12.93
C GLY A 84 4.71 1.67 13.20
N TYR A 85 4.24 1.46 14.42
CA TYR A 85 2.98 1.98 14.91
C TYR A 85 3.02 3.50 15.04
N ILE A 86 2.08 4.15 14.37
CA ILE A 86 1.82 5.58 14.53
C ILE A 86 0.33 5.72 14.83
N GLY A 87 0.01 6.33 15.95
CA GLY A 87 -1.36 6.54 16.40
C GLY A 87 -1.39 7.40 17.65
N GLN A 88 -2.58 7.63 18.20
CA GLN A 88 -2.76 8.46 19.40
C GLN A 88 -2.18 9.87 19.25
N ILE A 89 -2.14 10.40 18.02
CA ILE A 89 -1.66 11.76 17.73
C ILE A 89 -2.76 12.75 18.15
N PRO A 90 -2.52 13.65 19.13
CA PRO A 90 -3.59 14.50 19.68
C PRO A 90 -4.30 15.38 18.64
N HIS A 91 -3.57 15.81 17.61
CA HIS A 91 -4.11 16.65 16.52
C HIS A 91 -4.59 15.83 15.31
N LEU A 92 -4.43 14.50 15.31
CA LEU A 92 -4.89 13.57 14.28
C LEU A 92 -5.49 12.30 14.95
N PRO A 93 -6.58 12.44 15.73
CA PRO A 93 -7.09 11.35 16.56
C PRO A 93 -7.63 10.15 15.76
N SER A 94 -8.00 10.36 14.49
CA SER A 94 -8.48 9.29 13.59
C SER A 94 -7.37 8.62 12.79
N TYR A 95 -6.12 9.09 12.91
CA TYR A 95 -5.00 8.52 12.17
C TYR A 95 -4.35 7.38 12.98
N GLU A 96 -4.30 6.21 12.36
CA GLU A 96 -3.57 5.05 12.87
C GLU A 96 -2.89 4.34 11.69
N SER A 97 -1.63 3.95 11.86
CA SER A 97 -0.88 3.21 10.85
C SER A 97 0.09 2.22 11.50
N LEU A 98 0.39 1.16 10.77
CA LEU A 98 1.37 0.12 11.09
C LEU A 98 2.25 -0.09 9.87
N CYS A 99 3.46 -0.62 10.07
CA CYS A 99 4.40 -0.81 8.98
C CYS A 99 5.11 -2.17 9.04
N ILE A 100 5.29 -2.79 7.87
CA ILE A 100 6.20 -3.91 7.65
C ILE A 100 7.45 -3.36 6.96
N PRO A 101 8.56 -3.11 7.69
CA PRO A 101 9.79 -2.63 7.07
C PRO A 101 10.34 -3.71 6.12
N ASN A 102 10.82 -3.32 4.94
CA ASN A 102 11.37 -4.25 3.96
C ASN A 102 10.40 -5.42 3.65
N PHE A 103 9.17 -5.11 3.23
CA PHE A 103 8.12 -6.11 2.94
C PHE A 103 8.56 -7.26 2.03
N LEU A 104 9.55 -7.04 1.14
CA LEU A 104 10.11 -8.09 0.28
C LEU A 104 10.98 -9.11 1.03
N ASN A 105 11.36 -8.83 2.27
CA ASN A 105 12.08 -9.76 3.15
C ASN A 105 11.06 -10.64 3.90
N PRO A 106 11.04 -11.97 3.68
CA PRO A 106 10.13 -12.87 4.40
C PRO A 106 10.24 -12.77 5.92
N GLN A 107 11.44 -12.54 6.47
CA GLN A 107 11.64 -12.41 7.91
C GLN A 107 10.89 -11.19 8.47
N SER A 108 10.81 -10.09 7.72
CA SER A 108 10.09 -8.90 8.14
C SER A 108 8.58 -9.16 8.23
N VAL A 109 8.04 -9.92 7.28
CA VAL A 109 6.63 -10.32 7.24
C VAL A 109 6.31 -11.26 8.40
N GLU A 110 7.18 -12.24 8.66
CA GLU A 110 7.04 -13.17 9.78
C GLU A 110 7.11 -12.43 11.13
N ASN A 111 8.11 -11.56 11.31
CA ASN A 111 8.24 -10.76 12.53
C ASN A 111 7.01 -9.89 12.79
N PHE A 112 6.44 -9.31 11.73
CA PHE A 112 5.21 -8.55 11.84
C PHE A 112 4.03 -9.44 12.24
N SER A 113 3.86 -10.60 11.58
CA SER A 113 2.78 -11.55 11.90
C SER A 113 2.84 -11.99 13.36
N ASN A 114 4.04 -12.30 13.86
CA ASN A 114 4.27 -12.78 15.22
C ASN A 114 3.91 -11.76 16.32
N ILE A 115 3.79 -10.46 15.99
CA ILE A 115 3.30 -9.46 16.93
C ILE A 115 1.83 -9.72 17.29
N PHE A 116 1.03 -10.09 16.29
CA PHE A 116 -0.43 -10.27 16.41
C PHE A 116 -0.80 -11.72 16.67
N TRP A 117 -0.08 -12.66 16.04
CA TRP A 117 -0.32 -14.09 16.12
C TRP A 117 0.96 -14.86 16.43
N PRO A 118 1.44 -14.87 17.70
CA PRO A 118 2.63 -15.62 18.09
C PRO A 118 2.56 -17.14 17.85
N HIS A 119 1.35 -17.67 17.70
CA HIS A 119 1.09 -19.08 17.40
C HIS A 119 0.80 -19.33 15.91
N GLY A 120 1.01 -18.32 15.07
CA GLY A 120 0.73 -18.34 13.63
C GLY A 120 -0.71 -17.98 13.28
N ASN A 121 -0.89 -17.49 12.06
CA ASN A 121 -2.17 -17.26 11.43
C ASN A 121 -2.11 -17.69 9.96
N PRO A 122 -2.77 -18.79 9.55
CA PRO A 122 -2.76 -19.26 8.16
C PRO A 122 -3.37 -18.29 7.15
N GLU A 123 -4.16 -17.31 7.61
CA GLU A 123 -4.79 -16.30 6.75
C GLU A 123 -3.92 -15.07 6.50
N PHE A 124 -2.78 -14.94 7.18
CA PHE A 124 -1.83 -13.83 7.04
C PHE A 124 -0.70 -14.19 6.06
#